data_AF-A0A7L2CZF9-F1
#
_entry.id   AF-A0A7L2CZF9-F1
#
_cell.length_a   1.000
_cell.length_b   1.000
_cell.length_c   1.000
_cell.angle_alpha   90.00
_cell.angle_beta   90.00
_cell.angle_gamma   90.00
#
_symmetry.space_group_name_H-M   'P 1'
#
loop_
_entity.id
_entity.type
_entity.pdbx_description
1 polymer ?
#
loop_
_entity_poly.entity_id
_entity_poly.type
_entity_poly.pdbx_seq_one_letter_code
_entity_poly.pdbx_strand_id
1 'polypeptide(L)'
;CTVDEHQCGGGECIPLHNLCDGIPQCEDGSDEAKCMRLLNGSLSTEGLVQARIGKSWHLACADDWSEEISDSVCQLLGLGGANTSSPVSFTGDGPFVTITKGSNQSLIFTERFYQAFFFTRKLTTCGKHLVTQNNGTKIVGGSDARREAWPWIVSLHFNLQPVCGASLVSDEWLVTAAHCVYGTHLKPSRWQAVLGLYDQSDLAQPPAAVRDIDRIIINPHYMKETKDSDIALMHLQQKVQYTDYIQPICLPEKHQQFLPGINCSIAGWGDL
;
A
#
# COMPACT_ATOMS: atom_id res chain seq x y z
N CYS A 1 -34.64 17.82 -3.76
CA CYS A 1 -33.88 18.29 -4.92
C CYS A 1 -34.54 17.79 -6.20
N THR A 2 -34.46 18.57 -7.28
CA THR A 2 -34.97 18.23 -8.61
C THR A 2 -34.08 17.19 -9.33
N VAL A 3 -34.47 16.76 -10.53
CA VAL A 3 -33.72 15.75 -11.30
C VAL A 3 -32.32 16.24 -11.67
N ASP A 4 -32.12 17.56 -11.78
CA ASP A 4 -30.85 18.18 -12.17
C ASP A 4 -30.05 18.74 -10.99
N GLU A 5 -30.39 18.31 -9.77
CA GLU A 5 -29.73 18.71 -8.54
C GLU A 5 -29.14 17.52 -7.77
N HIS A 6 -28.07 17.81 -7.02
CA HIS A 6 -27.47 16.95 -6.00
C HIS A 6 -27.93 17.41 -4.61
N GLN A 7 -28.22 16.44 -3.72
CA GLN A 7 -28.57 16.72 -2.34
C GLN A 7 -27.33 16.56 -1.46
N CYS A 8 -26.88 17.65 -0.84
CA CYS A 8 -25.82 17.65 0.16
C CYS A 8 -26.20 16.78 1.37
N GLY A 9 -25.22 16.31 2.15
CA GLY A 9 -25.48 15.58 3.39
C GLY A 9 -26.25 16.41 4.44
N GLY A 10 -26.08 17.74 4.42
CA GLY A 10 -26.86 18.71 5.20
C GLY A 10 -28.31 18.94 4.73
N GLY A 11 -28.72 18.36 3.59
CA GLY A 11 -30.08 18.45 3.05
C GLY A 11 -30.30 19.59 2.04
N GLU A 12 -29.31 20.44 1.82
CA GLU A 12 -29.33 21.46 0.76
C GLU A 12 -29.23 20.85 -0.64
N CYS A 13 -29.72 21.59 -1.64
CA CYS A 13 -29.73 21.14 -3.03
C CYS A 13 -28.85 22.06 -3.89
N ILE A 14 -27.84 21.49 -4.55
CA ILE A 14 -26.98 22.21 -5.49
C ILE A 14 -27.20 21.71 -6.92
N PRO A 15 -26.99 22.54 -7.95
CA PRO A 15 -27.00 22.09 -9.34
C PRO A 15 -25.97 20.98 -9.62
N LEU A 16 -26.28 20.02 -10.51
CA LEU A 16 -25.35 18.92 -10.83
C LEU A 16 -24.01 19.36 -11.44
N HIS A 17 -23.93 20.54 -12.05
CA HIS A 17 -22.67 21.06 -12.60
C HIS A 17 -21.69 21.54 -11.53
N ASN A 18 -22.17 21.78 -10.31
CA ASN A 18 -21.36 22.11 -9.16
C ASN A 18 -20.84 20.85 -8.44
N LEU A 19 -21.27 19.66 -8.85
CA LEU A 19 -20.79 18.42 -8.24
C LEU A 19 -19.41 18.06 -8.80
N CYS A 20 -18.41 17.94 -7.93
CA CYS A 20 -17.04 17.60 -8.30
C CYS A 20 -16.35 18.65 -9.18
N ASP A 21 -16.64 19.93 -8.93
CA ASP A 21 -16.08 21.07 -9.66
C ASP A 21 -14.84 21.68 -8.98
N GLY A 22 -14.44 21.13 -7.83
CA GLY A 22 -13.29 21.57 -7.04
C GLY A 22 -13.60 22.73 -6.10
N ILE A 23 -14.86 23.15 -5.99
CA ILE A 23 -15.31 24.23 -5.10
C ILE A 23 -16.37 23.63 -4.17
N PRO A 24 -16.20 23.67 -2.84
CA PRO A 24 -17.27 23.22 -1.94
C PRO A 24 -18.41 24.25 -1.94
N GLN A 25 -19.57 23.87 -2.47
CA GLN A 25 -20.82 24.61 -2.34
C GLN A 25 -21.68 24.07 -1.19
N CYS A 26 -21.60 22.78 -0.88
CA CYS A 26 -22.21 22.21 0.31
C CYS A 26 -21.42 22.61 1.56
N GLU A 27 -22.09 23.04 2.64
CA GLU A 27 -21.41 23.37 3.92
C GLU A 27 -20.61 22.20 4.51
N ASP A 28 -21.00 20.96 4.20
CA ASP A 28 -20.33 19.73 4.62
C ASP A 28 -19.26 19.22 3.62
N GLY A 29 -19.09 19.91 2.48
CA GLY A 29 -18.19 19.51 1.39
C GLY A 29 -18.56 18.16 0.75
N SER A 30 -19.82 17.72 0.89
CA SER A 30 -20.28 16.42 0.38
C SER A 30 -20.33 16.33 -1.14
N ASP A 31 -20.44 17.47 -1.80
CA ASP A 31 -20.37 17.66 -3.24
C ASP A 31 -18.99 17.34 -3.82
N GLU A 32 -17.93 17.67 -3.09
CA GLU A 32 -16.54 17.39 -3.48
C GLU A 32 -16.03 16.04 -2.94
N ALA A 33 -16.85 15.34 -2.14
CA ALA A 33 -16.51 14.04 -1.61
C ALA A 33 -16.82 12.91 -2.61
N LYS A 34 -15.88 11.97 -2.77
CA LYS A 34 -16.04 10.75 -3.60
C LYS A 34 -16.30 11.04 -5.08
N CYS A 35 -15.62 12.04 -5.62
CA CYS A 35 -15.65 12.35 -7.06
C CYS A 35 -14.99 11.29 -7.93
N MET A 36 -14.17 10.43 -7.33
CA MET A 36 -13.55 9.30 -8.00
C MET A 36 -13.74 7.99 -7.22
N ARG A 37 -13.74 6.89 -7.96
CA ARG A 37 -13.74 5.53 -7.41
C ARG A 37 -13.00 4.56 -8.31
N LEU A 38 -12.73 3.38 -7.78
CA LEU A 38 -12.14 2.26 -8.50
C LEU A 38 -13.22 1.20 -8.79
N LEU A 39 -13.28 0.72 -10.03
CA LEU A 39 -14.20 -0.34 -10.47
C LEU A 39 -13.42 -1.62 -10.82
N ASN A 40 -13.98 -2.79 -10.52
CA ASN A 40 -13.38 -4.10 -10.85
C ASN A 40 -11.96 -4.29 -10.28
N GLY A 41 -11.69 -3.76 -9.10
CA GLY A 41 -10.51 -4.10 -8.31
C GLY A 41 -10.74 -5.34 -7.45
N SER A 42 -9.69 -6.14 -7.23
CA SER A 42 -9.73 -7.20 -6.21
C SER A 42 -9.39 -6.66 -4.81
N LEU A 43 -8.98 -5.38 -4.72
CA LEU A 43 -8.67 -4.63 -3.50
C LEU A 43 -9.33 -3.24 -3.56
N SER A 44 -9.50 -2.59 -2.41
CA SER A 44 -10.00 -1.20 -2.33
C SER A 44 -9.08 -0.17 -2.95
N THR A 45 -7.85 -0.55 -3.28
CA THR A 45 -6.78 0.31 -3.78
C THR A 45 -6.43 0.05 -5.25
N GLU A 46 -7.13 -0.86 -5.93
CA GLU A 46 -6.89 -1.16 -7.34
C GLU A 46 -8.21 -1.15 -8.12
N GLY A 47 -8.14 -1.00 -9.44
CA GLY A 47 -9.31 -1.00 -10.31
C GLY A 47 -9.25 0.07 -11.38
N LEU A 48 -10.28 0.09 -12.22
CA LEU A 48 -10.48 1.09 -13.26
C LEU A 48 -10.95 2.40 -12.62
N VAL A 49 -10.23 3.50 -12.91
CA VAL A 49 -10.61 4.82 -12.40
C VAL A 49 -11.91 5.25 -13.05
N GLN A 50 -12.90 5.54 -12.22
CA GLN A 50 -14.13 6.19 -12.63
C GLN A 50 -14.22 7.56 -11.99
N ALA A 51 -14.48 8.57 -12.81
CA ALA A 51 -14.83 9.90 -12.35
C ALA A 51 -16.35 10.09 -12.42
N ARG A 52 -16.87 10.87 -11.49
CA ARG A 52 -18.28 11.23 -11.45
C ARG A 52 -18.51 12.51 -12.22
N ILE A 53 -19.41 12.48 -13.19
CA ILE A 53 -19.88 13.67 -13.92
C ILE A 53 -21.41 13.67 -13.79
N GLY A 54 -21.92 14.65 -13.04
CA GLY A 54 -23.32 14.68 -12.63
C GLY A 54 -23.73 13.39 -11.89
N LYS A 55 -24.75 12.68 -12.42
CA LYS A 55 -25.25 11.43 -11.82
C LYS A 55 -24.61 10.16 -12.36
N SER A 56 -23.72 10.27 -13.36
CA SER A 56 -23.17 9.14 -14.09
C SER A 56 -21.69 8.94 -13.82
N TRP A 57 -21.27 7.67 -13.76
CA TRP A 57 -19.87 7.28 -13.60
C TRP A 57 -19.25 7.04 -14.97
N HIS A 58 -18.19 7.78 -15.25
CA HIS A 58 -17.46 7.72 -16.51
C HIS A 58 -16.10 7.05 -16.29
N LEU A 59 -15.69 6.19 -17.21
CA LEU A 59 -14.38 5.55 -17.19
C LEU A 59 -13.31 6.50 -17.74
N ALA A 60 -12.18 6.66 -17.03
CA ALA A 60 -11.17 7.68 -17.31
C ALA A 60 -10.10 7.29 -18.36
N CYS A 61 -10.11 7.89 -19.56
CA CYS A 61 -9.26 7.54 -20.71
C CYS A 61 -7.76 7.79 -20.47
N ALA A 62 -6.90 6.99 -21.09
CA ALA A 62 -5.44 7.09 -20.92
C ALA A 62 -4.69 7.92 -21.98
N ASP A 63 -5.36 8.46 -23.00
CA ASP A 63 -4.71 9.11 -24.16
C ASP A 63 -3.71 10.23 -23.76
N ASP A 64 -4.06 11.03 -22.75
CA ASP A 64 -3.27 12.17 -22.26
C ASP A 64 -2.87 12.00 -20.78
N TRP A 65 -2.77 10.75 -20.30
CA TRP A 65 -2.54 10.47 -18.89
C TRP A 65 -1.07 10.66 -18.47
N SER A 66 -0.84 11.54 -17.50
CA SER A 66 0.50 11.85 -16.96
C SER A 66 0.66 11.36 -15.52
N GLU A 67 1.91 11.28 -15.04
CA GLU A 67 2.22 10.98 -13.63
C GLU A 67 1.56 12.00 -12.69
N GLU A 68 1.52 13.27 -13.09
CA GLU A 68 0.87 14.32 -12.32
C GLU A 68 -0.65 14.11 -12.16
N ILE A 69 -1.30 13.56 -13.18
CA ILE A 69 -2.72 13.18 -13.13
C ILE A 69 -2.87 11.99 -12.17
N SER A 70 -1.98 10.99 -12.24
CA SER A 70 -1.99 9.86 -11.31
C SER A 70 -1.91 10.30 -9.84
N ASP A 71 -0.99 11.21 -9.52
CA ASP A 71 -0.84 11.74 -8.16
C ASP A 71 -2.10 12.45 -7.68
N SER A 72 -2.67 13.30 -8.53
CA SER A 72 -3.89 14.05 -8.21
C SER A 72 -5.08 13.12 -7.97
N VAL A 73 -5.21 12.07 -8.79
CA VAL A 73 -6.25 11.04 -8.65
C VAL A 73 -6.06 10.23 -7.36
N CYS A 74 -4.82 9.84 -7.02
CA CYS A 74 -4.56 9.09 -5.80
C CYS A 74 -4.80 9.93 -4.54
N GLN A 75 -4.49 11.24 -4.57
CA GLN A 75 -4.85 12.16 -3.49
C GLN A 75 -6.37 12.25 -3.31
N LEU A 76 -7.13 12.37 -4.40
CA LEU A 76 -8.59 12.44 -4.37
C LEU A 76 -9.26 11.12 -3.95
N LEU A 77 -8.62 9.98 -4.21
CA LEU A 77 -9.05 8.67 -3.70
C LEU A 77 -8.63 8.42 -2.24
N GLY A 78 -7.86 9.32 -1.62
CA GLY A 78 -7.31 9.14 -0.27
C GLY A 78 -6.20 8.08 -0.19
N LEU A 79 -5.58 7.73 -1.32
CA LEU A 79 -4.56 6.69 -1.45
C LEU A 79 -3.11 7.23 -1.40
N GLY A 80 -2.94 8.55 -1.32
CA GLY A 80 -1.61 9.21 -1.25
C GLY A 80 -1.01 9.48 -2.63
N GLY A 81 0.32 9.49 -2.74
CA GLY A 81 1.03 9.67 -4.01
C GLY A 81 1.01 8.42 -4.90
N ALA A 82 1.07 8.62 -6.22
CA ALA A 82 1.07 7.56 -7.21
C ALA A 82 2.49 7.23 -7.68
N ASN A 83 2.96 6.02 -7.41
CA ASN A 83 4.30 5.63 -7.87
C ASN A 83 4.34 5.15 -9.32
N THR A 84 3.23 4.67 -9.90
CA THR A 84 3.15 4.21 -11.30
C THR A 84 1.69 3.94 -11.67
N SER A 85 1.36 4.06 -12.94
CA SER A 85 0.13 3.56 -13.53
C SER A 85 0.53 2.68 -14.76
N SER A 86 -0.27 1.76 -15.33
CA SER A 86 0.06 1.03 -16.61
C SER A 86 -1.14 0.71 -17.52
N PRO A 87 -1.08 0.66 -18.88
CA PRO A 87 -2.28 0.62 -19.75
C PRO A 87 -3.02 -0.74 -19.78
N VAL A 88 -4.36 -0.78 -19.82
CA VAL A 88 -5.21 -1.96 -20.06
C VAL A 88 -6.27 -1.68 -21.13
N SER A 89 -6.42 -2.63 -22.05
CA SER A 89 -7.45 -2.61 -23.10
C SER A 89 -8.80 -3.10 -22.56
N PHE A 90 -9.85 -2.31 -22.76
CA PHE A 90 -11.23 -2.67 -22.40
C PHE A 90 -12.12 -2.61 -23.64
N THR A 91 -12.86 -3.68 -23.91
CA THR A 91 -13.80 -3.80 -25.04
C THR A 91 -15.24 -3.84 -24.52
N GLY A 92 -15.72 -2.72 -24.00
CA GLY A 92 -17.11 -2.57 -23.57
C GLY A 92 -17.65 -1.19 -23.92
N ASP A 93 -18.97 -1.12 -24.09
CA ASP A 93 -19.68 0.14 -24.33
C ASP A 93 -19.97 0.84 -22.99
N GLY A 94 -19.64 2.12 -22.90
CA GLY A 94 -19.88 2.92 -21.71
C GLY A 94 -19.51 4.38 -21.91
N PRO A 95 -19.94 5.27 -21.00
CA PRO A 95 -19.58 6.67 -21.07
C PRO A 95 -18.13 6.85 -20.58
N PHE A 96 -17.31 7.54 -21.38
CA PHE A 96 -15.89 7.72 -21.14
C PHE A 96 -15.56 9.18 -20.83
N VAL A 97 -14.46 9.42 -20.10
CA VAL A 97 -13.99 10.77 -19.75
C VAL A 97 -12.48 10.88 -19.92
N THR A 98 -12.00 11.92 -20.60
CA THR A 98 -10.59 12.30 -20.56
C THR A 98 -10.36 13.20 -19.36
N ILE A 99 -9.40 12.84 -18.52
CA ILE A 99 -8.96 13.64 -17.38
C ILE A 99 -7.71 14.39 -17.80
N THR A 100 -7.73 15.71 -17.70
CA THR A 100 -6.54 16.56 -17.92
C THR A 100 -6.28 17.43 -16.71
N LYS A 101 -5.04 17.91 -16.57
CA LYS A 101 -4.68 18.81 -15.48
C LYS A 101 -4.82 20.26 -15.93
N GLY A 102 -5.62 21.04 -15.20
CA GLY A 102 -5.77 22.49 -15.38
C GLY A 102 -4.62 23.30 -14.78
N SER A 103 -4.55 24.58 -15.12
CA SER A 103 -3.50 25.51 -14.67
C SER A 103 -3.40 25.66 -13.14
N ASN A 104 -4.48 25.35 -12.41
CA ASN A 104 -4.58 25.50 -10.97
C ASN A 104 -4.44 24.17 -10.22
N GLN A 105 -3.83 23.15 -10.83
CA GLN A 105 -3.77 21.77 -10.31
C GLN A 105 -5.13 21.05 -10.16
N SER A 106 -6.22 21.67 -10.60
CA SER A 106 -7.53 21.03 -10.70
C SER A 106 -7.57 20.02 -11.85
N LEU A 107 -8.38 18.97 -11.70
CA LEU A 107 -8.63 18.02 -12.77
C LEU A 107 -9.82 18.50 -13.61
N ILE A 108 -9.65 18.45 -14.93
CA ILE A 108 -10.67 18.82 -15.91
C ILE A 108 -11.19 17.53 -16.55
N PHE A 109 -12.51 17.35 -16.55
CA PHE A 109 -13.19 16.17 -17.06
C PHE A 109 -13.85 16.50 -18.41
N THR A 110 -13.41 15.84 -19.49
CA THR A 110 -13.98 15.99 -20.83
C THR A 110 -14.64 14.69 -21.28
N GLU A 111 -15.96 14.69 -21.50
CA GLU A 111 -16.67 13.49 -21.98
C GLU A 111 -16.20 13.06 -23.38
N ARG A 112 -16.05 11.74 -23.59
CA ARG A 112 -15.73 11.12 -24.88
C ARG A 112 -16.69 9.97 -25.22
N PHE A 113 -16.94 9.80 -26.51
CA PHE A 113 -17.95 8.86 -27.01
C PHE A 113 -17.43 7.62 -27.75
N TYR A 114 -16.12 7.41 -27.95
CA TYR A 114 -15.60 6.17 -28.58
C TYR A 114 -14.20 5.75 -28.08
N GLN A 115 -13.98 4.42 -28.11
CA GLN A 115 -12.79 3.60 -27.77
C GLN A 115 -11.65 4.30 -27.00
N ALA A 116 -11.49 3.91 -25.74
CA ALA A 116 -10.38 4.35 -24.92
C ALA A 116 -9.47 3.17 -24.54
N PHE A 117 -8.16 3.39 -24.71
CA PHE A 117 -7.12 2.63 -24.02
C PHE A 117 -7.10 3.11 -22.56
N PHE A 118 -7.10 2.19 -21.59
CA PHE A 118 -7.10 2.53 -20.15
C PHE A 118 -5.78 2.15 -19.50
N PHE A 119 -5.65 2.33 -18.17
CA PHE A 119 -4.47 2.06 -17.36
C PHE A 119 -4.86 1.44 -15.97
N THR A 120 -4.38 0.24 -15.61
CA THR A 120 -4.33 -0.30 -14.24
C THR A 120 -3.01 0.07 -13.55
N ARG A 121 -3.06 0.53 -12.28
CA ARG A 121 -1.88 0.47 -11.41
C ARG A 121 -1.78 -0.94 -10.85
N LYS A 122 -0.62 -1.60 -11.02
CA LYS A 122 -0.20 -2.66 -10.11
C LYS A 122 0.13 -1.97 -8.79
N LEU A 123 -0.85 -1.84 -7.90
CA LEU A 123 -0.52 -1.46 -6.54
C LEU A 123 0.22 -2.64 -5.93
N THR A 124 1.31 -2.35 -5.25
CA THR A 124 2.07 -3.32 -4.47
C THR A 124 1.11 -4.02 -3.52
N THR A 125 0.70 -5.24 -3.84
CA THR A 125 -0.20 -6.02 -2.98
C THR A 125 0.54 -6.28 -1.68
N CYS A 126 0.09 -5.70 -0.58
CA CYS A 126 0.63 -5.95 0.75
C CYS A 126 -0.32 -6.82 1.57
N GLY A 127 0.20 -7.53 2.57
CA GLY A 127 -0.62 -8.22 3.58
C GLY A 127 -1.47 -9.38 3.08
N LYS A 128 -1.26 -9.87 1.86
CA LYS A 128 -1.95 -11.07 1.35
C LYS A 128 -1.28 -12.33 1.90
N HIS A 129 -2.03 -13.10 2.69
CA HIS A 129 -1.68 -14.49 2.96
C HIS A 129 -2.00 -15.33 1.72
N LEU A 130 -0.98 -15.85 1.06
CA LEU A 130 -1.14 -16.68 -0.14
C LEU A 130 -1.59 -18.11 0.20
N VAL A 131 -1.54 -18.48 1.48
CA VAL A 131 -2.02 -19.76 2.01
C VAL A 131 -2.96 -19.51 3.18
N THR A 132 -4.18 -20.07 3.12
CA THR A 132 -5.06 -20.18 4.28
C THR A 132 -4.40 -21.12 5.29
N GLN A 133 -3.90 -20.56 6.39
CA GLN A 133 -3.52 -21.35 7.56
C GLN A 133 -4.78 -22.12 8.01
N ASN A 134 -4.74 -23.46 7.95
CA ASN A 134 -5.76 -24.24 8.66
C ASN A 134 -5.60 -23.87 10.14
N ASN A 135 -6.69 -23.46 10.79
CA ASN A 135 -6.75 -23.07 12.21
C ASN A 135 -6.20 -24.17 13.14
N GLY A 136 -4.88 -24.25 13.25
CA GLY A 136 -4.14 -25.00 14.24
C GLY A 136 -3.45 -23.99 15.12
N THR A 137 -3.97 -23.83 16.34
CA THR A 137 -3.25 -23.27 17.49
C THR A 137 -1.85 -23.90 17.55
N LYS A 138 -0.73 -23.20 17.80
CA LYS A 138 -0.47 -22.10 18.76
C LYS A 138 1.04 -21.72 18.65
N ILE A 139 1.64 -20.82 19.46
CA ILE A 139 3.11 -20.63 19.63
C ILE A 139 3.42 -20.53 21.13
N VAL A 140 4.46 -21.26 21.55
CA VAL A 140 4.61 -22.01 22.82
C VAL A 140 3.38 -22.90 23.09
N GLY A 141 3.46 -24.13 22.61
CA GLY A 141 2.31 -24.79 21.99
C GLY A 141 2.16 -24.45 20.50
N GLY A 142 3.27 -24.00 19.90
CA GLY A 142 3.67 -23.95 18.48
C GLY A 142 2.97 -24.91 17.53
N SER A 143 2.72 -24.47 16.31
CA SER A 143 2.91 -25.34 15.15
C SER A 143 3.83 -24.65 14.15
N ASP A 144 4.69 -25.42 13.49
CA ASP A 144 5.46 -24.93 12.35
C ASP A 144 4.51 -24.23 11.38
N ALA A 145 4.85 -22.99 11.02
CA ALA A 145 4.07 -22.27 10.03
C ALA A 145 4.10 -23.07 8.72
N ARG A 146 3.05 -23.00 7.91
CA ARG A 146 3.19 -23.45 6.53
C ARG A 146 4.25 -22.60 5.84
N ARG A 147 4.96 -23.20 4.88
CA ARG A 147 5.71 -22.44 3.90
C ARG A 147 4.78 -21.40 3.26
N GLU A 148 5.31 -20.27 2.82
CA GLU A 148 4.55 -19.11 2.27
C GLU A 148 3.59 -18.39 3.24
N ALA A 149 3.39 -18.85 4.48
CA ALA A 149 2.36 -18.27 5.34
C ALA A 149 2.62 -16.82 5.76
N TRP A 150 3.89 -16.43 5.89
CA TRP A 150 4.33 -15.11 6.36
C TRP A 150 5.35 -14.51 5.38
N PRO A 151 4.95 -14.14 4.14
CA PRO A 151 5.88 -13.78 3.08
C PRO A 151 6.62 -12.45 3.30
N TRP A 152 6.24 -11.68 4.32
CA TRP A 152 6.90 -10.45 4.74
C TRP A 152 7.95 -10.65 5.83
N ILE A 153 8.09 -11.85 6.39
CA ILE A 153 9.05 -12.09 7.46
C ILE A 153 10.49 -12.13 6.91
N VAL A 154 11.38 -11.41 7.58
CA VAL A 154 12.78 -11.28 7.18
C VAL A 154 13.68 -11.65 8.35
N SER A 155 14.69 -12.48 8.09
CA SER A 155 15.76 -12.76 9.05
C SER A 155 16.90 -11.76 8.84
N LEU A 156 17.24 -10.99 9.87
CA LEU A 156 18.35 -10.04 9.85
C LEU A 156 19.61 -10.71 10.40
N HIS A 157 20.64 -10.76 9.56
CA HIS A 157 21.92 -11.36 9.87
C HIS A 157 22.98 -10.28 10.07
N PHE A 158 23.70 -10.31 11.19
CA PHE A 158 24.84 -9.45 11.48
C PHE A 158 26.13 -10.27 11.48
N ASN A 159 27.05 -9.99 10.56
CA ASN A 159 28.21 -10.86 10.29
C ASN A 159 27.83 -12.31 10.02
N LEU A 160 26.84 -12.52 9.15
CA LEU A 160 26.35 -13.85 8.74
C LEU A 160 25.61 -14.62 9.84
N GLN A 161 25.46 -14.07 11.05
CA GLN A 161 24.72 -14.71 12.13
C GLN A 161 23.33 -14.10 12.27
N PRO A 162 22.26 -14.90 12.39
CA PRO A 162 20.90 -14.40 12.64
C PRO A 162 20.84 -13.72 14.01
N VAL A 163 20.32 -12.49 14.04
CA VAL A 163 20.22 -11.68 15.28
C VAL A 163 18.80 -11.22 15.57
N CYS A 164 18.07 -10.76 14.56
CA CYS A 164 16.74 -10.20 14.73
C CYS A 164 15.80 -10.55 13.57
N GLY A 165 14.50 -10.35 13.79
CA GLY A 165 13.51 -10.33 12.72
C GLY A 165 13.28 -8.92 12.16
N ALA A 166 12.73 -8.86 10.96
CA ALA A 166 12.17 -7.66 10.36
C ALA A 166 10.92 -7.98 9.52
N SER A 167 10.19 -6.94 9.14
CA SER A 167 9.07 -7.03 8.20
C SER A 167 9.36 -6.23 6.93
N LEU A 168 9.16 -6.85 5.78
CA LEU A 168 9.22 -6.18 4.47
C LEU A 168 7.99 -5.28 4.30
N VAL A 169 8.18 -3.99 4.04
CA VAL A 169 7.07 -3.02 3.84
C VAL A 169 7.03 -2.43 2.44
N SER A 170 8.12 -2.55 1.67
CA SER A 170 8.17 -2.30 0.23
C SER A 170 9.20 -3.21 -0.43
N ASP A 171 9.50 -3.02 -1.71
CA ASP A 171 10.51 -3.78 -2.44
C ASP A 171 11.95 -3.43 -2.01
N GLU A 172 12.12 -2.38 -1.20
CA GLU A 172 13.43 -1.87 -0.77
C GLU A 172 13.47 -1.44 0.71
N TRP A 173 12.35 -1.50 1.44
CA TRP A 173 12.28 -1.05 2.83
C TRP A 173 11.85 -2.16 3.79
N LEU A 174 12.57 -2.23 4.92
CA LEU A 174 12.27 -3.08 6.06
C LEU A 174 11.95 -2.25 7.30
N VAL A 175 11.04 -2.75 8.13
CA VAL A 175 10.79 -2.28 9.50
C VAL A 175 11.35 -3.31 10.49
N THR A 176 12.11 -2.85 11.47
CA THR A 176 12.62 -3.66 12.58
C THR A 176 12.62 -2.83 13.89
N ALA A 177 13.09 -3.42 14.98
CA ALA A 177 13.24 -2.73 16.25
C ALA A 177 14.55 -1.92 16.29
N ALA A 178 14.53 -0.76 16.94
CA ALA A 178 15.72 0.07 17.12
C ALA A 178 16.79 -0.64 17.93
N HIS A 179 16.43 -1.44 18.93
CA HIS A 179 17.38 -2.17 19.76
C HIS A 179 18.21 -3.20 18.98
N CYS A 180 17.70 -3.71 17.85
CA CYS A 180 18.43 -4.64 16.99
C CYS A 180 19.65 -3.98 16.34
N VAL A 181 19.52 -2.72 15.95
CA VAL A 181 20.48 -1.97 15.13
C VAL A 181 21.23 -0.88 15.90
N TYR A 182 21.05 -0.80 17.21
CA TYR A 182 21.71 0.19 18.08
C TYR A 182 23.11 -0.28 18.54
N GLY A 183 23.97 0.67 18.92
CA GLY A 183 25.27 0.38 19.54
C GLY A 183 26.25 -0.30 18.58
N THR A 184 26.66 -1.53 18.89
CA THR A 184 27.64 -2.28 18.08
C THR A 184 27.14 -2.64 16.69
N HIS A 185 25.83 -2.56 16.44
CA HIS A 185 25.19 -2.97 15.21
C HIS A 185 24.84 -1.81 14.26
N LEU A 186 25.47 -0.64 14.43
CA LEU A 186 25.15 0.55 13.61
C LEU A 186 25.69 0.50 12.17
N LYS A 187 26.63 -0.41 11.84
CA LYS A 187 27.28 -0.44 10.53
C LYS A 187 26.43 -1.19 9.49
N PRO A 188 25.86 -0.52 8.46
CA PRO A 188 25.01 -1.19 7.46
C PRO A 188 25.72 -2.30 6.70
N SER A 189 27.00 -2.11 6.37
CA SER A 189 27.82 -3.10 5.62
C SER A 189 28.03 -4.45 6.31
N ARG A 190 27.64 -4.58 7.58
CA ARG A 190 27.72 -5.84 8.34
C ARG A 190 26.36 -6.56 8.40
N TRP A 191 25.31 -5.95 7.88
CA TRP A 191 23.95 -6.46 7.88
C TRP A 191 23.56 -7.08 6.54
N GLN A 192 22.83 -8.18 6.62
CA GLN A 192 22.16 -8.81 5.49
C GLN A 192 20.72 -9.15 5.87
N ALA A 193 19.80 -8.88 4.97
CA ALA A 193 18.41 -9.31 5.05
C ALA A 193 18.23 -10.59 4.24
N VAL A 194 17.70 -11.63 4.88
CA VAL A 194 17.34 -12.89 4.23
C VAL A 194 15.82 -12.98 4.17
N LEU A 195 15.26 -12.90 2.96
CA LEU A 195 13.83 -12.91 2.67
C LEU A 195 13.41 -14.25 2.05
N GLY A 196 12.15 -14.66 2.23
CA GLY A 196 11.64 -15.92 1.67
C GLY A 196 12.22 -17.18 2.33
N LEU A 197 12.86 -17.02 3.49
CA LEU A 197 13.43 -18.11 4.27
C LEU A 197 12.31 -18.86 4.99
N TYR A 198 12.41 -20.18 5.05
CA TYR A 198 11.54 -21.03 5.87
C TYR A 198 12.31 -21.61 7.05
N ASP A 199 13.46 -22.22 6.77
CA ASP A 199 14.33 -22.87 7.75
C ASP A 199 15.69 -22.14 7.78
N GLN A 200 16.16 -21.78 8.98
CA GLN A 200 17.46 -21.11 9.14
C GLN A 200 18.66 -21.99 8.79
N SER A 201 18.51 -23.32 8.81
CA SER A 201 19.56 -24.26 8.43
C SER A 201 19.77 -24.36 6.92
N ASP A 202 18.85 -23.80 6.12
CA ASP A 202 18.81 -23.97 4.67
C ASP A 202 18.80 -22.62 3.92
N LEU A 203 19.83 -21.81 4.15
CA LEU A 203 20.02 -20.51 3.50
C LEU A 203 20.31 -20.60 1.99
N ALA A 204 20.67 -21.79 1.49
CA ALA A 204 21.13 -22.01 0.13
C ALA A 204 20.02 -22.43 -0.84
N GLN A 205 18.82 -22.76 -0.35
CA GLN A 205 17.74 -23.20 -1.22
C GLN A 205 16.81 -22.04 -1.62
N PRO A 206 16.43 -21.95 -2.92
CA PRO A 206 15.29 -21.17 -3.34
C PRO A 206 14.09 -21.50 -2.45
N PRO A 207 13.35 -20.50 -1.96
CA PRO A 207 13.21 -19.16 -2.54
C PRO A 207 13.94 -18.05 -1.78
N ALA A 208 14.96 -18.37 -0.98
CA ALA A 208 15.64 -17.37 -0.14
C ALA A 208 16.39 -16.31 -0.98
N ALA A 209 16.10 -15.03 -0.73
CA ALA A 209 16.80 -13.90 -1.33
C ALA A 209 17.61 -13.17 -0.26
N VAL A 210 18.92 -13.04 -0.48
CA VAL A 210 19.81 -12.27 0.40
C VAL A 210 20.00 -10.86 -0.17
N ARG A 211 19.88 -9.84 0.67
CA ARG A 211 20.06 -8.43 0.31
C ARG A 211 20.93 -7.71 1.33
N ASP A 212 21.93 -6.98 0.85
CA ASP A 212 22.75 -6.11 1.69
C ASP A 212 21.99 -4.84 2.06
N ILE A 213 22.42 -4.20 3.15
CA ILE A 213 21.82 -2.98 3.69
C ILE A 213 22.74 -1.79 3.44
N ASP A 214 22.22 -0.74 2.81
CA ASP A 214 22.98 0.50 2.55
C ASP A 214 22.65 1.63 3.54
N ARG A 215 21.49 1.58 4.22
CA ARG A 215 21.04 2.60 5.17
C ARG A 215 20.24 2.02 6.33
N ILE A 216 20.47 2.58 7.52
CA ILE A 216 19.70 2.31 8.75
C ILE A 216 19.22 3.67 9.29
N ILE A 217 17.92 3.76 9.60
CA ILE A 217 17.27 4.94 10.15
C ILE A 217 16.62 4.55 11.47
N ILE A 218 17.20 4.99 12.59
CA ILE A 218 16.68 4.74 13.93
C ILE A 218 15.73 5.88 14.30
N ASN A 219 14.60 5.57 14.95
CA ASN A 219 13.71 6.61 15.48
C ASN A 219 14.50 7.55 16.41
N PRO A 220 14.50 8.88 16.17
CA PRO A 220 15.25 9.84 16.98
C PRO A 220 14.82 9.88 18.44
N HIS A 221 13.62 9.38 18.77
CA HIS A 221 13.09 9.31 20.12
C HIS A 221 13.37 7.97 20.82
N TYR A 222 14.15 7.07 20.22
CA TYR A 222 14.47 5.78 20.83
C TYR A 222 15.25 5.94 22.14
N MET A 223 14.67 5.44 23.23
CA MET A 223 15.28 5.45 24.55
C MET A 223 15.83 4.07 24.90
N LYS A 224 17.16 3.96 25.01
CA LYS A 224 17.85 2.67 25.24
C LYS A 224 17.41 1.97 26.54
N GLU A 225 17.17 2.73 27.60
CA GLU A 225 16.87 2.17 28.93
C GLU A 225 15.41 1.74 29.06
N THR A 226 14.47 2.58 28.62
CA THR A 226 13.02 2.29 28.71
C THR A 226 12.50 1.45 27.55
N LYS A 227 13.23 1.38 26.44
CA LYS A 227 12.78 0.83 25.15
C LYS A 227 11.62 1.60 24.53
N ASP A 228 11.43 2.86 24.91
CA ASP A 228 10.44 3.71 24.23
C ASP A 228 10.88 4.01 22.80
N SER A 229 9.90 4.11 21.89
CA SER A 229 10.08 4.37 20.46
C SER A 229 11.03 3.36 19.77
N ASP A 230 10.92 2.08 20.13
CA ASP A 230 11.78 1.00 19.64
C ASP A 230 11.46 0.56 18.20
N ILE A 231 11.69 1.45 17.25
CA ILE A 231 11.45 1.23 15.82
C ILE A 231 12.59 1.79 14.97
N ALA A 232 12.98 1.05 13.95
CA ALA A 232 13.97 1.45 12.96
C ALA A 232 13.58 0.97 11.56
N LEU A 233 14.02 1.73 10.55
CA LEU A 233 13.91 1.36 9.14
C LEU A 233 15.28 0.95 8.60
N MET A 234 15.30 -0.06 7.74
CA MET A 234 16.49 -0.45 7.00
C MET A 234 16.17 -0.43 5.50
N HIS A 235 17.08 0.14 4.71
CA HIS A 235 16.97 0.20 3.25
C HIS A 235 17.85 -0.88 2.63
N LEU A 236 17.29 -1.60 1.65
CA LEU A 236 17.98 -2.63 0.89
C LEU A 236 18.83 -1.96 -0.19
N GLN A 237 20.08 -2.37 -0.36
CA GLN A 237 20.95 -1.88 -1.43
C GLN A 237 20.39 -2.21 -2.83
N GLN A 238 19.61 -3.28 -2.95
CA GLN A 238 18.96 -3.69 -4.19
C GLN A 238 17.52 -4.10 -3.92
N LYS A 239 16.60 -3.69 -4.81
CA LYS A 239 15.19 -4.07 -4.77
C LYS A 239 15.03 -5.60 -4.77
N VAL A 240 14.06 -6.09 -4.01
CA VAL A 240 13.64 -7.48 -4.03
C VAL A 240 12.53 -7.70 -5.05
N GLN A 241 12.56 -8.84 -5.73
CA GLN A 241 11.46 -9.24 -6.60
C GLN A 241 10.41 -9.97 -5.77
N TYR A 242 9.16 -9.55 -5.91
CA TYR A 242 8.07 -10.22 -5.22
C TYR A 242 7.79 -11.59 -5.83
N THR A 243 7.59 -12.56 -4.95
CA THR A 243 7.29 -13.96 -5.26
C THR A 243 6.22 -14.46 -4.30
N ASP A 244 5.80 -15.71 -4.40
CA ASP A 244 4.85 -16.29 -3.44
C ASP A 244 5.42 -16.39 -2.01
N TYR A 245 6.73 -16.17 -1.85
CA TYR A 245 7.45 -16.27 -0.59
C TYR A 245 7.94 -14.91 -0.08
N ILE A 246 7.86 -13.88 -0.93
CA ILE A 246 8.37 -12.53 -0.65
C ILE A 246 7.29 -11.53 -1.08
N GLN A 247 6.59 -10.99 -0.10
CA GLN A 247 5.55 -9.98 -0.28
C GLN A 247 5.61 -8.98 0.88
N PRO A 248 5.27 -7.70 0.68
CA PRO A 248 5.28 -6.73 1.76
C PRO A 248 4.08 -6.90 2.70
N ILE A 249 4.21 -6.49 3.96
CA ILE A 249 3.08 -6.31 4.90
C ILE A 249 2.52 -4.90 4.76
N CYS A 250 1.22 -4.75 5.01
CA CYS A 250 0.58 -3.43 5.03
C CYS A 250 0.91 -2.70 6.33
N LEU A 251 1.12 -1.39 6.22
CA LEU A 251 1.18 -0.50 7.38
C LEU A 251 -0.24 -0.07 7.78
N PRO A 252 -0.50 0.11 9.09
CA PRO A 252 -1.77 0.66 9.55
C PRO A 252 -1.95 2.11 9.10
N GLU A 253 -3.20 2.56 9.00
CA GLU A 253 -3.48 3.98 8.77
C GLU A 253 -3.10 4.81 10.01
N LYS A 254 -2.78 6.10 9.78
CA LYS A 254 -2.28 7.02 10.83
C LYS A 254 -3.14 7.07 12.10
N HIS A 255 -4.46 6.87 11.98
CA HIS A 255 -5.41 6.93 13.10
C HIS A 255 -6.13 5.59 13.33
N GLN A 256 -5.64 4.50 12.73
CA GLN A 256 -6.21 3.18 12.94
C GLN A 256 -6.01 2.74 14.39
N GLN A 257 -7.11 2.34 15.03
CA GLN A 257 -7.09 1.83 16.39
C GLN A 257 -7.27 0.32 16.39
N PHE A 258 -6.42 -0.38 17.14
CA PHE A 258 -6.54 -1.80 17.41
C PHE A 258 -7.16 -1.98 18.79
N LEU A 259 -8.44 -2.40 18.82
CA LEU A 259 -9.15 -2.61 20.07
C LEU A 259 -8.59 -3.83 20.82
N PRO A 260 -8.58 -3.81 22.17
CA PRO A 260 -8.23 -4.99 22.96
C PRO A 260 -9.12 -6.19 22.60
N GLY A 261 -8.53 -7.38 22.56
CA GLY A 261 -9.23 -8.63 22.24
C GLY A 261 -9.22 -9.02 20.76
N ILE A 262 -8.59 -8.24 19.89
CA ILE A 262 -8.31 -8.66 18.50
C ILE A 262 -7.24 -9.75 18.51
N ASN A 263 -7.49 -10.83 17.77
CA ASN A 263 -6.51 -11.89 17.56
C ASN A 263 -5.43 -11.42 16.58
N CYS A 264 -4.19 -11.37 17.04
CA CYS A 264 -3.01 -11.08 16.24
C CYS A 264 -2.08 -12.29 16.22
N SER A 265 -1.26 -12.39 15.17
CA SER A 265 -0.28 -13.45 15.01
C SER A 265 1.13 -12.90 15.13
N ILE A 266 2.02 -13.70 15.73
CA ILE A 266 3.45 -13.41 15.84
C ILE A 266 4.18 -14.56 15.15
N ALA A 267 5.17 -14.24 14.31
CA ALA A 267 5.98 -15.21 13.60
C ALA A 267 7.46 -14.83 13.73
N GLY A 268 8.34 -15.83 13.79
CA GLY A 268 9.77 -15.65 14.01
C GLY A 268 10.50 -16.99 14.20
N TRP A 269 11.83 -16.91 14.25
CA TRP A 269 12.74 -18.04 14.48
C TRP A 269 13.51 -17.94 15.80
N GLY A 270 13.12 -17.01 16.68
CA GLY A 270 13.81 -16.84 17.97
C GLY A 270 13.49 -18.00 18.90
N ASP A 271 14.51 -18.51 19.58
CA ASP A 271 14.33 -19.32 20.78
C ASP A 271 13.98 -18.40 21.97
N LEU A 272 13.02 -18.84 22.78
CA LEU A 272 12.57 -18.16 24.01
C LEU A 272 13.61 -18.25 25.14
#